data_AF-A0A453D3M4-F1
#
_entry.id   AF-A0A453D3M4-F1
#
_cell.length_a   1.000
_cell.length_b   1.000
_cell.length_c   1.000
_cell.angle_alpha   90.00
_cell.angle_beta   90.00
_cell.angle_gamma   90.00
#
_symmetry.space_group_name_H-M   'P 1'
#
loop_
_entity.id
_entity.type
_entity.pdbx_description
1 polymer ?
#
loop_
_entity_poly.entity_id
_entity_poly.type
_entity_poly.pdbx_seq_one_letter_code
_entity_poly.pdbx_strand_id
1 'polypeptide(L)' 'MNEALEVLSTGGWLHSFPEGKVAQDHQPIRRLKWGTASLIVRAPVTPIVLPIVHTGFEKRNHFLDAVHHYLSAARR' A
#
# COMPACT_ATOMS: atom_id res chain seq x y z
N MET A 1 -5.34 8.02 -14.52
CA MET A 1 -3.98 7.92 -15.12
C MET A 1 -3.57 9.28 -15.67
N ASN A 2 -4.43 9.94 -16.43
CA ASN A 2 -4.17 11.30 -16.88
C ASN A 2 -4.10 12.28 -15.70
N GLU A 3 -4.95 12.13 -14.68
CA GLU A 3 -4.89 13.00 -13.48
C GLU A 3 -3.55 12.84 -12.74
N ALA A 4 -3.04 11.60 -12.66
CA ALA A 4 -1.74 11.34 -12.04
C ALA A 4 -0.59 11.98 -12.81
N LEU A 5 -0.65 12.03 -14.14
CA LEU A 5 0.34 12.74 -14.96
C LEU A 5 0.26 14.26 -14.80
N GLU A 6 -0.94 14.80 -14.60
CA GLU A 6 -1.16 16.22 -14.32
C GLU A 6 -0.62 16.62 -12.93
N VAL A 7 -0.79 15.77 -11.93
CA VAL A 7 -0.15 15.97 -10.61
C VAL A 7 1.37 15.98 -10.76
N LEU A 8 1.94 15.03 -11.51
CA LEU A 8 3.39 14.98 -11.71
C LEU A 8 3.91 16.16 -12.56
N SER A 9 3.14 16.64 -13.53
CA SER A 9 3.56 17.77 -14.39
C SER A 9 3.61 19.10 -13.66
N THR A 10 2.86 19.23 -12.57
CA THR A 10 2.85 20.42 -11.70
C THR A 10 3.83 20.33 -10.52
N GLY A 11 4.63 19.26 -10.45
CA GLY A 11 5.57 19.01 -9.34
C GLY A 11 4.89 18.50 -8.06
N GLY A 12 3.64 18.06 -8.15
CA GLY A 12 2.89 17.48 -7.04
C GLY A 12 3.39 16.09 -6.63
N TRP A 13 2.94 15.66 -5.45
CA TRP A 13 3.27 14.34 -4.89
C TRP A 13 2.22 13.30 -5.27
N LEU A 14 2.68 12.16 -5.76
CA LEU A 14 1.85 11.00 -6.04
C LEU A 14 2.29 9.81 -5.17
N HIS A 15 1.43 9.40 -4.24
CA HIS A 15 1.60 8.16 -3.49
C HIS A 15 0.76 7.06 -4.12
N SER A 16 1.34 5.90 -4.39
CA SER A 16 0.65 4.77 -5.02
C SER A 16 1.11 3.44 -4.43
N PHE A 17 0.21 2.46 -4.41
CA PHE A 17 0.51 1.06 -4.07
C PHE A 17 0.67 0.25 -5.37
N PRO A 18 1.91 -0.02 -5.81
CA PRO A 18 2.17 -0.62 -7.12
C PRO A 18 1.70 -2.08 -7.24
N GLU A 19 1.37 -2.78 -6.15
CA GLU A 19 0.79 -4.13 -6.20
C GLU A 19 -0.64 -4.11 -6.77
N GLY A 20 -1.37 -2.99 -6.59
CA GLY A 20 -2.74 -2.81 -7.03
C GLY A 20 -3.74 -3.83 -6.47
N LYS A 21 -3.40 -4.49 -5.36
CA LYS A 21 -4.27 -5.27 -4.47
C LYS A 21 -3.64 -5.28 -3.08
N VAL A 22 -4.46 -5.18 -2.06
CA VAL A 22 -4.03 -5.39 -0.67
C VAL A 22 -3.71 -6.87 -0.46
N ALA A 23 -2.47 -7.16 -0.07
CA ALA A 23 -2.02 -8.48 0.36
C ALA A 23 -1.57 -8.38 1.83
N GLN A 24 -2.18 -9.19 2.70
CA GLN A 24 -1.95 -9.18 4.15
C GLN A 24 -1.29 -10.47 4.64
N ASP A 25 -0.77 -11.29 3.72
CA ASP A 25 -0.02 -12.49 4.04
C ASP A 25 1.47 -12.19 4.21
N HIS A 26 2.16 -12.98 5.04
CA HIS A 26 3.61 -12.90 5.25
C HIS A 26 4.38 -13.53 4.08
N GLN A 27 4.15 -13.02 2.87
CA GLN A 27 4.84 -13.44 1.65
C GLN A 27 5.82 -12.35 1.19
N PRO A 28 6.86 -12.70 0.41
CA PRO A 28 7.74 -11.71 -0.23
C PRO A 28 6.96 -10.70 -1.06
N ILE A 29 7.58 -9.54 -1.33
CA ILE A 29 6.99 -8.47 -2.16
C ILE A 29 6.53 -9.06 -3.49
N ARG A 30 5.24 -8.90 -3.78
CA ARG A 30 4.61 -9.40 -5.01
C ARG A 30 5.03 -8.57 -6.21
N ARG A 31 4.72 -9.09 -7.40
CA ARG A 31 4.95 -8.37 -8.65
C ARG A 31 4.28 -6.99 -8.62
N LEU A 32 5.09 -5.96 -8.88
CA LEU A 32 4.61 -4.61 -9.09
C LEU A 32 3.97 -4.48 -10.48
N LYS A 33 2.81 -3.81 -10.54
CA LYS A 33 2.13 -3.52 -11.81
C LYS A 33 2.92 -2.47 -12.58
N TRP A 34 2.91 -2.60 -13.90
CA TRP A 34 3.66 -1.72 -14.81
C TRP A 34 3.15 -0.26 -14.82
N GLY A 35 1.95 0.01 -14.29
CA GLY A 35 1.35 1.34 -14.28
C GLY A 35 2.22 2.41 -13.63
N THR A 36 2.94 2.09 -12.55
CA THR A 36 3.87 3.01 -11.89
C THR A 36 5.08 3.33 -12.78
N ALA A 37 5.66 2.32 -13.44
CA ALA A 37 6.74 2.54 -14.41
C ALA A 37 6.26 3.39 -15.59
N SER A 38 5.03 3.16 -16.06
CA SER A 38 4.41 3.98 -17.11
C SER A 38 4.23 5.44 -16.70
N LEU A 39 3.95 5.73 -15.43
CA LEU A 39 3.86 7.11 -14.94
C LEU A 39 5.24 7.79 -14.96
N ILE A 40 6.28 7.10 -14.50
CA ILE A 40 7.65 7.61 -14.48
C ILE A 40 8.14 7.94 -15.90
N VAL A 41 7.92 7.02 -16.85
CA VAL A 41 8.38 7.18 -18.24
C VAL A 41 7.60 8.27 -18.99
N ARG A 42 6.32 8.46 -18.66
CA ARG A 42 5.44 9.43 -19.37
C ARG A 42 5.38 10.80 -18.69
N ALA A 43 5.96 10.96 -17.51
CA ALA A 43 6.04 12.26 -16.85
C ALA A 43 6.94 13.20 -17.68
N PRO A 44 6.57 14.48 -17.83
CA PRO A 44 7.35 15.44 -18.63
C PRO A 44 8.75 15.70 -18.06
N VAL A 45 8.89 15.57 -16.74
CA VAL A 45 10.16 15.55 -16.01
C VAL A 45 10.19 14.26 -15.21
N THR A 46 11.30 13.52 -15.26
CA THR A 46 11.45 12.27 -14.51
C THR A 46 11.31 12.57 -13.01
N PRO A 47 10.32 11.99 -12.31
CA PRO A 47 10.11 12.26 -10.90
C PRO A 47 11.16 11.56 -10.03
N ILE A 48 11.40 12.12 -8.84
CA ILE A 48 12.14 11.41 -7.78
C ILE A 48 11.25 10.29 -7.25
N VAL A 49 11.80 9.07 -7.18
CA VAL A 49 11.09 7.89 -6.67
C VAL A 49 11.56 7.61 -5.23
N LEU A 50 10.64 7.71 -4.27
CA LEU A 50 10.86 7.34 -2.88
C LEU A 50 10.18 6.00 -2.58
N PRO A 51 10.93 4.88 -2.44
CA PRO A 51 10.34 3.59 -2.07
C PRO A 51 9.95 3.58 -0.59
N ILE A 52 8.71 3.20 -0.29
CA ILE A 52 8.21 3.02 1.08
C ILE A 52 7.76 1.57 1.23
N VAL A 53 8.33 0.87 2.20
CA VAL A 53 7.91 -0.48 2.59
C VAL A 53 7.34 -0.42 3.99
N HIS A 54 6.16 -1.01 4.19
CA HIS A 54 5.50 -1.05 5.49
C HIS A 54 5.08 -2.49 5.83
N THR A 55 5.00 -2.79 7.12
CA THR A 55 4.59 -4.09 7.66
C THR A 55 3.71 -3.88 8.90
N GLY A 56 2.82 -4.82 9.22
CA GLY A 56 2.02 -4.77 10.44
C GLY A 56 0.63 -4.15 10.28
N PHE A 57 0.22 -3.73 9.08
CA PHE A 57 -1.15 -3.23 8.82
C PHE A 57 -2.21 -4.35 8.87
N GLU A 58 -1.80 -5.61 8.79
CA GLU A 58 -2.64 -6.79 8.99
C GLU A 58 -2.98 -7.05 10.46
N LYS A 59 -2.20 -6.49 11.38
CA LYS A 59 -2.42 -6.67 12.82
C LYS A 59 -3.61 -5.81 13.24
N ARG A 60 -4.78 -6.46 13.33
CA ARG A 60 -5.96 -5.86 13.94
C ARG A 60 -5.66 -5.58 15.42
N ASN A 61 -6.32 -4.56 15.97
CA ASN A 61 -6.14 -4.12 17.35
C ASN A 61 -6.21 -5.32 18.31
N HIS A 62 -5.07 -5.78 18.82
CA HIS A 62 -4.93 -7.01 19.62
C HIS A 62 -5.88 -7.05 20.84
N PHE A 63 -6.38 -5.88 21.26
CA PHE A 63 -7.39 -5.74 22.28
C PHE A 63 -8.71 -6.46 21.94
N LEU A 64 -9.22 -6.34 20.71
CA LEU A 64 -10.48 -6.98 20.33
C LEU A 64 -10.35 -8.50 20.21
N ASP A 65 -9.21 -8.99 19.73
CA ASP A 65 -8.92 -10.42 19.66
C ASP A 65 -8.78 -11.02 21.07
N ALA A 66 -8.12 -10.30 21.99
CA ALA A 66 -8.01 -10.71 23.39
C ALA A 66 -9.37 -10.73 24.10
N VAL A 67 -10.22 -9.72 23.87
CA VAL A 67 -11.58 -9.66 24.44
C VAL A 67 -12.44 -10.81 23.89
N HIS A 68 -12.41 -11.08 22.59
CA HIS A 68 -13.13 -12.21 22.00
C HIS A 68 -12.66 -13.55 22.58
N HIS A 69 -11.35 -13.74 22.74
CA HIS A 69 -10.79 -14.94 23.34
C HIS A 69 -11.26 -15.10 24.80
N TYR A 70 -11.14 -14.05 25.61
CA TYR A 70 -11.56 -14.05 27.02
C TYR A 70 -13.05 -14.35 27.19
N LEU A 71 -13.91 -13.68 26.41
CA LEU A 71 -15.36 -13.90 26.46
C LEU A 71 -15.77 -15.30 25.97
N SER A 72 -15.00 -15.91 25.06
CA SER A 72 -15.24 -17.28 24.61
C SER A 72 -14.82 -18.34 25.64
N ALA A 73 -13.78 -18.04 26.43
CA ALA A 73 -13.30 -18.91 27.51
C ALA A 73 -14.21 -18.86 28.75
N ALA A 74 -14.76 -17.69 29.07
CA ALA A 74 -15.66 -17.48 30.22
C ALA A 74 -17.08 -18.02 30.02
N ARG A 75 -17.45 -18.51 28.83
CA ARG A 75 -18.74 -19.15 28.53
C ARG A 75 -18.71 -20.68 28.57
N ARG A 76 -17.63 -21.29 29.05
CA ARG A 76 -17.53 -22.74 29.32
C ARG A 76 -17.61 -23.02 30.80
#